data_AF-A0A1Y1ZJY7-F1
#
_entry.id   AF-A0A1Y1ZJY7-F1
#
_cell.length_a   1.000
_cell.length_b   1.000
_cell.length_c   1.000
_cell.angle_alpha   90.00
_cell.angle_beta   90.00
_cell.angle_gamma   90.00
#
_symmetry.space_group_name_H-M   'P 1'
#
loop_
_entity.id
_entity.type
_entity.pdbx_description
1 polymer ?
#
loop_
_entity_poly.entity_id
_entity_poly.type
_entity_poly.pdbx_seq_one_letter_code
_entity_poly.pdbx_strand_id
1 'polypeptide(L)'
;FGLIQERIRGSLFALVVQAVLWNRTTAIAGRPVLFQILTAYPTPEALAAASVDDLVSMIYTLGLHKRAHTLISLATIWLLSPPSPDRRYPLRKGTQSQPLLEPDDEGEGWEVAHLPGLGQYAMDSYRIFFRDRLRGHEGCEDKDFEPEWKNVVPRDKDLRAYLVWRWREEGWKWD
;
A
#
# COMPACT_ATOMS: atom_id res chain seq x y z
N PHE A 1 -0.69 -17.81 -2.74
CA PHE A 1 -0.12 -17.96 -1.38
C PHE A 1 -1.16 -17.81 -0.26
N GLY A 2 -2.13 -16.90 -0.39
CA GLY A 2 -3.18 -16.64 0.60
C GLY A 2 -3.04 -15.30 1.35
N LEU A 3 -2.20 -14.38 0.85
CA LEU A 3 -2.10 -13.03 1.38
C LEU A 3 -3.37 -12.23 1.08
N ILE A 4 -3.67 -11.25 1.94
CA ILE A 4 -4.85 -10.39 1.73
C ILE A 4 -4.64 -9.47 0.51
N GLN A 5 -3.41 -9.04 0.27
CA GLN A 5 -3.03 -8.21 -0.87
C GLN A 5 -3.39 -8.86 -2.21
N GLU A 6 -3.28 -10.19 -2.34
CA GLU A 6 -3.71 -10.93 -3.54
C GLU A 6 -5.21 -10.74 -3.85
N ARG A 7 -6.05 -10.55 -2.81
CA ARG A 7 -7.50 -10.36 -2.95
C ARG A 7 -7.89 -8.92 -3.21
N ILE A 8 -7.16 -7.95 -2.65
CA ILE A 8 -7.48 -6.52 -2.74
C ILE A 8 -6.66 -5.78 -3.80
N ARG A 9 -5.72 -6.44 -4.49
CA ARG A 9 -4.93 -5.87 -5.60
C ARG A 9 -5.77 -5.28 -6.73
N GLY A 10 -7.09 -5.53 -6.75
CA GLY A 10 -8.08 -4.82 -7.56
C GLY A 10 -8.06 -3.29 -7.37
N SER A 11 -7.74 -2.82 -6.17
CA SER A 11 -7.91 -1.43 -5.74
C SER A 11 -6.68 -0.94 -4.99
N LEU A 12 -6.02 0.11 -5.53
CA LEU A 12 -4.90 0.77 -4.84
C LEU A 12 -5.36 1.35 -3.50
N PHE A 13 -6.58 1.91 -3.47
CA PHE A 13 -7.16 2.46 -2.25
C PHE A 13 -7.28 1.40 -1.15
N ALA A 14 -7.82 0.21 -1.48
CA ALA A 14 -7.90 -0.89 -0.52
C ALA A 14 -6.50 -1.32 -0.03
N LEU A 15 -5.51 -1.36 -0.92
CA LEU A 15 -4.14 -1.72 -0.58
C LEU A 15 -3.51 -0.74 0.41
N VAL A 16 -3.65 0.58 0.20
CA VAL A 16 -3.07 1.58 1.11
C VAL A 16 -3.82 1.64 2.45
N VAL A 17 -5.15 1.47 2.47
CA VAL A 17 -5.92 1.37 3.72
C VAL A 17 -5.48 0.15 4.53
N GLN A 18 -5.33 -1.00 3.88
CA GLN A 18 -4.81 -2.22 4.51
C GLN A 18 -3.43 -2.00 5.11
N ALA A 19 -2.54 -1.31 4.40
CA ALA A 19 -1.18 -1.06 4.88
C ALA A 19 -1.16 -0.20 6.16
N VAL A 20 -2.02 0.81 6.27
CA VAL A 20 -2.17 1.62 7.49
C VAL A 20 -2.68 0.76 8.66
N LEU A 21 -3.64 -0.12 8.41
CA LEU A 21 -4.19 -1.02 9.43
C LEU A 21 -3.19 -2.07 9.91
N TRP A 22 -2.24 -2.51 9.08
CA TRP A 22 -1.31 -3.60 9.45
C TRP A 22 -0.11 -3.14 10.27
N ASN A 23 0.04 -1.84 10.51
CA ASN A 23 1.10 -1.35 11.37
C ASN A 23 0.93 -1.89 12.81
N ARG A 24 1.81 -2.82 13.22
CA ARG A 24 1.73 -3.51 14.52
C ARG A 24 0.39 -4.24 14.76
N THR A 25 -0.24 -4.75 13.70
CA THR A 25 -1.48 -5.52 13.81
C THR A 25 -1.37 -6.81 13.00
N THR A 26 -1.83 -7.92 13.58
CA THR A 26 -1.79 -9.22 12.91
C THR A 26 -2.82 -9.28 11.79
N ALA A 27 -2.53 -10.12 10.79
CA ALA A 27 -3.42 -10.23 9.66
C ALA A 27 -4.81 -10.75 10.00
N ILE A 28 -4.89 -11.60 11.02
CA ILE A 28 -6.14 -12.19 11.49
C ILE A 28 -7.03 -11.11 12.14
N ALA A 29 -6.45 -10.29 13.01
CA ALA A 29 -7.20 -9.25 13.71
C ALA A 29 -7.65 -8.13 12.76
N GLY A 30 -6.78 -7.69 11.86
CA GLY A 30 -7.08 -6.54 11.01
C GLY A 30 -8.04 -6.83 9.86
N ARG A 31 -8.19 -8.08 9.41
CA ARG A 31 -9.00 -8.45 8.22
C ARG A 31 -10.48 -8.06 8.37
N PRO A 32 -11.17 -8.41 9.47
CA PRO A 32 -12.56 -7.99 9.69
C PRO A 32 -12.72 -6.47 9.65
N VAL A 33 -11.81 -5.74 10.29
CA VAL A 33 -11.85 -4.27 10.36
C VAL A 33 -11.58 -3.63 9.00
N LEU A 34 -10.65 -4.17 8.22
CA LEU A 34 -10.41 -3.73 6.85
C LEU A 34 -11.69 -3.84 6.01
N PHE A 35 -12.38 -4.99 6.05
CA PHE A 35 -13.61 -5.17 5.29
C PHE A 35 -14.74 -4.27 5.80
N GLN A 36 -14.86 -4.08 7.11
CA GLN A 36 -15.83 -3.15 7.69
C GLN A 36 -15.60 -1.72 7.19
N ILE A 37 -14.36 -1.23 7.23
CA ILE A 37 -13.99 0.10 6.75
C ILE A 37 -14.24 0.22 5.25
N LEU A 38 -13.80 -0.73 4.43
CA LEU A 38 -13.99 -0.66 2.97
C LEU A 38 -15.45 -0.83 2.54
N THR A 39 -16.30 -1.45 3.37
CA THR A 39 -17.74 -1.52 3.13
C THR A 39 -18.43 -0.20 3.46
N ALA A 40 -18.07 0.43 4.57
CA ALA A 40 -18.64 1.71 4.99
C ALA A 40 -18.10 2.90 4.17
N TYR A 41 -16.82 2.85 3.80
CA TYR A 41 -16.07 3.91 3.13
C TYR A 41 -15.31 3.35 1.92
N PRO A 42 -16.01 3.02 0.82
CA PRO A 42 -15.43 2.32 -0.32
C PRO A 42 -14.49 3.17 -1.18
N THR A 43 -14.54 4.51 -1.04
CA THR A 43 -13.75 5.45 -1.84
C THR A 43 -12.97 6.43 -0.98
N PRO A 44 -11.91 7.08 -1.53
CA PRO A 44 -11.21 8.15 -0.84
C PRO A 44 -12.13 9.28 -0.38
N GLU A 45 -13.13 9.67 -1.18
CA GLU A 45 -14.10 10.71 -0.83
C GLU A 45 -14.91 10.33 0.41
N ALA A 46 -15.43 9.10 0.43
CA ALA A 46 -16.21 8.59 1.56
C ALA A 46 -15.35 8.52 2.84
N LEU A 47 -14.10 8.07 2.72
CA LEU A 47 -13.21 7.96 3.88
C LEU A 47 -12.72 9.32 4.38
N ALA A 48 -12.52 10.29 3.49
CA ALA A 48 -12.14 11.66 3.87
C ALA A 48 -13.27 12.40 4.60
N ALA A 49 -14.53 12.08 4.27
CA ALA A 49 -15.72 12.63 4.91
C ALA A 49 -16.16 11.85 6.17
N ALA A 50 -15.46 10.77 6.53
CA ALA A 50 -15.83 9.90 7.64
C ALA A 50 -15.74 10.61 9.00
N SER A 51 -16.64 10.23 9.92
CA SER A 51 -16.53 10.61 11.33
C SER A 51 -15.30 9.92 11.95
N VAL A 52 -14.49 10.71 12.65
CA VAL A 52 -13.35 10.17 13.43
C VAL A 52 -13.87 9.18 14.47
N ASP A 53 -14.96 9.49 15.17
CA ASP A 53 -15.50 8.65 16.24
C ASP A 53 -16.00 7.30 15.71
N ASP A 54 -16.59 7.28 14.53
CA ASP A 54 -17.04 6.04 13.88
C ASP A 54 -15.83 5.17 13.51
N LEU A 55 -14.79 5.75 12.91
CA LEU A 55 -13.56 5.02 12.60
C LEU A 55 -12.83 4.52 13.84
N VAL A 56 -12.76 5.34 14.91
CA VAL A 56 -12.20 4.93 16.20
C VAL A 56 -12.97 3.73 16.75
N SER A 57 -14.30 3.74 16.66
CA SER A 57 -15.16 2.65 17.09
C SER A 57 -14.90 1.36 16.28
N MET A 58 -14.74 1.45 14.96
CA MET A 58 -14.39 0.30 14.11
C MET A 58 -12.99 -0.27 14.43
N ILE A 59 -12.03 0.61 14.72
CA ILE A 59 -10.62 0.24 15.00
C ILE A 59 -10.42 -0.16 16.46
N TYR A 60 -11.42 0.01 17.33
CA TYR A 60 -11.28 -0.11 18.78
C TYR A 60 -10.65 -1.43 19.22
N THR A 61 -10.96 -2.54 18.54
CA THR A 61 -10.43 -3.86 18.88
C THR A 61 -8.96 -4.08 18.46
N LEU A 62 -8.42 -3.25 17.56
CA LEU A 62 -7.04 -3.37 17.05
C LEU A 62 -6.02 -2.59 17.89
N GLY A 63 -6.48 -1.69 18.76
CA GLY A 63 -5.64 -0.69 19.42
C GLY A 63 -5.05 0.34 18.44
N LEU A 64 -4.23 1.27 18.97
CA LEU A 64 -3.63 2.37 18.20
C LEU A 64 -4.68 3.19 17.40
N HIS A 65 -5.72 3.66 18.09
CA HIS A 65 -6.85 4.39 17.49
C HIS A 65 -6.47 5.67 16.75
N LYS A 66 -5.26 6.20 16.98
CA LYS A 66 -4.68 7.28 16.17
C LYS A 66 -4.69 6.97 14.66
N ARG A 67 -4.73 5.69 14.29
CA ARG A 67 -4.90 5.25 12.90
C ARG A 67 -6.20 5.73 12.24
N ALA A 68 -7.26 6.02 12.99
CA ALA A 68 -8.47 6.64 12.45
C ALA A 68 -8.17 8.00 11.82
N HIS A 69 -7.44 8.86 12.53
CA HIS A 69 -6.97 10.15 12.00
C HIS A 69 -6.00 9.96 10.82
N THR A 70 -5.12 8.96 10.88
CA THR A 70 -4.22 8.64 9.77
C THR A 70 -4.98 8.25 8.51
N LEU A 71 -6.06 7.47 8.63
CA LEU A 71 -6.89 7.05 7.49
C LEU A 71 -7.62 8.23 6.85
N ILE A 72 -8.24 9.10 7.66
CA ILE A 72 -8.87 10.32 7.14
C ILE A 72 -7.82 11.21 6.48
N SER A 73 -6.69 11.45 7.14
CA SER A 73 -5.60 12.26 6.57
C SER A 73 -5.05 11.65 5.27
N LEU A 74 -4.93 10.33 5.19
CA LEU A 74 -4.55 9.62 3.97
C LEU A 74 -5.54 9.90 2.85
N ALA A 75 -6.84 9.78 3.13
CA ALA A 75 -7.89 10.04 2.16
C ALA A 75 -7.92 11.52 1.72
N THR A 76 -7.77 12.47 2.65
CA THR A 76 -7.70 13.90 2.32
C THR A 76 -6.51 14.23 1.41
N ILE A 77 -5.31 13.69 1.72
CA ILE A 77 -4.12 13.92 0.87
C ILE A 77 -4.26 13.20 -0.47
N TRP A 78 -4.90 12.03 -0.50
CA TRP A 78 -5.23 11.35 -1.75
C TRP A 78 -6.10 12.22 -2.66
N LEU A 79 -7.14 12.88 -2.13
CA LEU A 79 -7.99 13.76 -2.93
C LEU A 79 -7.23 14.99 -3.45
N LEU A 80 -6.33 15.55 -2.64
CA LEU A 80 -5.51 16.70 -3.03
C LEU A 80 -4.47 16.33 -4.10
N SER A 81 -3.83 15.18 -3.94
CA SER A 81 -2.79 14.68 -4.84
C SER A 81 -2.95 13.17 -5.05
N PRO A 82 -3.80 12.75 -5.99
CA PRO A 82 -4.05 11.33 -6.24
C PRO A 82 -2.78 10.60 -6.69
N PRO A 83 -2.54 9.34 -6.29
CA PRO A 83 -1.46 8.55 -6.87
C PRO A 83 -1.56 8.52 -8.40
N SER A 84 -0.45 8.78 -9.07
CA SER A 84 -0.35 8.80 -10.54
C SER A 84 0.97 8.17 -10.96
N PRO A 85 1.03 7.48 -12.11
CA PRO A 85 2.27 6.93 -12.66
C PRO A 85 3.35 8.01 -12.91
N ASP A 86 2.93 9.27 -13.10
CA ASP A 86 3.81 10.38 -13.48
C ASP A 86 4.44 11.10 -12.27
N ARG A 87 4.05 10.74 -11.04
CA ARG A 87 4.48 11.44 -9.82
C ARG A 87 5.08 10.47 -8.83
N ARG A 88 6.36 10.65 -8.50
CA ARG A 88 7.08 9.85 -7.50
C ARG A 88 7.52 10.71 -6.34
N TYR A 89 7.44 10.15 -5.14
CA TYR A 89 7.90 10.80 -3.92
C TYR A 89 8.88 9.88 -3.20
N PRO A 90 9.97 10.39 -2.63
CA PRO A 90 10.87 9.54 -1.88
C PRO A 90 10.19 9.15 -0.55
N LEU A 91 10.62 8.03 0.03
CA LEU A 91 10.05 7.57 1.29
C LEU A 91 10.25 8.62 2.39
N ARG A 92 9.18 8.92 3.14
CA ARG A 92 9.24 9.88 4.25
C ARG A 92 10.34 9.50 5.25
N LYS A 93 11.18 10.47 5.59
CA LYS A 93 12.21 10.36 6.64
C LYS A 93 11.74 11.13 7.87
N GLY A 94 11.25 10.40 8.88
CA GLY A 94 10.66 11.02 10.07
C GLY A 94 9.28 11.63 9.79
N THR A 95 9.04 12.84 10.32
CA THR A 95 7.75 13.56 10.17
C THR A 95 7.69 14.47 8.94
N GLN A 96 8.80 14.65 8.23
CA GLN A 96 8.87 15.57 7.10
C GLN A 96 8.27 14.96 5.84
N SER A 97 7.35 15.69 5.21
CA SER A 97 6.94 15.40 3.83
C SER A 97 8.14 15.67 2.92
N GLN A 98 8.36 14.77 1.97
CA GLN A 98 9.38 14.94 0.97
C GLN A 98 8.77 15.58 -0.29
N PRO A 99 9.52 16.41 -1.03
CA PRO A 99 9.04 17.00 -2.27
C PRO A 99 8.80 15.92 -3.34
N LEU A 100 8.02 16.30 -4.35
CA LEU A 100 7.89 15.52 -5.59
C LEU A 100 9.28 15.39 -6.24
N LEU A 101 9.62 14.20 -6.72
CA LEU A 101 10.82 14.01 -7.54
C LEU A 101 10.56 14.56 -8.94
N GLU A 102 11.54 15.28 -9.48
CA GLU A 102 11.49 15.73 -10.87
C GLU A 102 11.47 14.52 -11.83
N PRO A 103 10.92 14.66 -13.05
CA PRO A 103 10.83 13.55 -14.00
C PRO A 103 12.17 12.84 -14.26
N ASP A 104 13.24 13.63 -14.34
CA ASP A 104 14.61 13.16 -14.61
C ASP A 104 15.40 12.81 -13.34
N ASP A 105 14.78 12.88 -12.15
CA ASP A 105 15.43 12.53 -10.91
C ASP A 105 15.57 11.00 -10.80
N GLU A 106 16.81 10.51 -10.78
CA GLU A 106 17.16 9.09 -10.60
C GLU A 106 16.92 8.58 -9.18
N GLY A 107 16.52 9.47 -8.25
CA GLY A 107 16.21 9.14 -6.87
C GLY A 107 15.12 8.09 -6.71
N GLU A 108 15.27 7.26 -5.67
CA GLU A 108 14.30 6.22 -5.32
C GLU A 108 13.02 6.87 -4.75
N GLY A 109 11.89 6.62 -5.40
CA GLY A 109 10.59 7.16 -4.99
C GLY A 109 9.42 6.43 -5.61
N TRP A 110 8.26 6.56 -4.96
CA TRP A 110 7.06 5.78 -5.25
C TRP A 110 5.82 6.65 -5.33
N GLU A 111 4.84 6.21 -6.11
CA GLU A 111 3.65 6.99 -6.50
C GLU A 111 2.66 7.21 -5.34
N VAL A 112 2.85 6.47 -4.24
CA VAL A 112 2.03 6.54 -3.02
C VAL A 112 2.80 7.04 -1.80
N ALA A 113 4.12 7.29 -1.90
CA ALA A 113 4.96 7.57 -0.73
C ALA A 113 4.66 8.92 -0.04
N HIS A 114 4.00 9.85 -0.71
CA HIS A 114 3.52 11.10 -0.10
C HIS A 114 2.33 10.89 0.84
N LEU A 115 1.62 9.76 0.74
CA LEU A 115 0.45 9.50 1.57
C LEU A 115 0.85 9.25 3.04
N PRO A 116 0.17 9.87 4.01
CA PRO A 116 0.46 9.70 5.42
C PRO A 116 0.16 8.27 5.90
N GLY A 117 0.95 7.78 6.86
CA GLY A 117 0.78 6.45 7.43
C GLY A 117 1.39 5.31 6.62
N LEU A 118 1.93 5.58 5.43
CA LEU A 118 2.61 4.59 4.62
C LEU A 118 4.11 4.54 4.96
N GLY A 119 4.58 3.36 5.37
CA GLY A 119 5.98 3.07 5.65
C GLY A 119 6.54 2.01 4.70
N GLN A 120 7.71 1.45 5.04
CA GLN A 120 8.40 0.46 4.19
C GLN A 120 7.50 -0.71 3.77
N TYR A 121 6.75 -1.30 4.72
CA TYR A 121 5.83 -2.39 4.42
C TYR A 121 4.77 -2.02 3.37
N ALA A 122 4.27 -0.78 3.41
CA ALA A 122 3.29 -0.28 2.45
C ALA A 122 3.92 -0.13 1.07
N MET A 123 5.15 0.39 1.00
CA MET A 123 5.88 0.52 -0.26
C MET A 123 6.16 -0.84 -0.88
N ASP A 124 6.68 -1.79 -0.09
CA ASP A 124 6.95 -3.14 -0.58
C ASP A 124 5.66 -3.82 -1.06
N SER A 125 4.56 -3.69 -0.31
CA SER A 125 3.25 -4.23 -0.73
C SER A 125 2.76 -3.57 -2.02
N TYR A 126 2.89 -2.25 -2.15
CA TYR A 126 2.50 -1.53 -3.37
C TYR A 126 3.32 -1.98 -4.59
N ARG A 127 4.64 -2.04 -4.44
CA ARG A 127 5.57 -2.48 -5.48
C ARG A 127 5.27 -3.91 -5.94
N ILE A 128 5.00 -4.82 -5.01
CA ILE A 128 4.72 -6.23 -5.32
C ILE A 128 3.35 -6.42 -5.98
N PHE A 129 2.31 -5.72 -5.49
CA PHE A 129 0.91 -6.08 -5.81
C PHE A 129 0.18 -5.10 -6.73
N PHE A 130 0.68 -3.87 -6.94
CA PHE A 130 -0.10 -2.85 -7.66
C PHE A 130 0.73 -1.93 -8.58
N ARG A 131 2.02 -1.70 -8.32
CA ARG A 131 2.80 -0.69 -9.06
C ARG A 131 2.76 -0.88 -10.57
N ASP A 132 2.95 -2.11 -11.05
CA ASP A 132 2.88 -2.43 -12.49
C ASP A 132 1.50 -2.10 -13.08
N ARG A 133 0.41 -2.36 -12.34
CA ARG A 133 -0.94 -1.97 -12.78
C ARG A 133 -1.10 -0.45 -12.86
N LEU A 134 -0.63 0.29 -11.85
CA LEU A 134 -0.74 1.76 -11.89
C LEU A 134 0.01 2.34 -13.10
N ARG A 135 1.14 1.73 -13.46
CA ARG A 135 1.96 2.11 -14.63
C ARG A 135 1.48 1.53 -15.96
N GLY A 136 0.38 0.76 -15.97
CA GLY A 136 -0.17 0.17 -17.20
C GLY A 136 0.63 -1.02 -17.75
N HIS A 137 1.50 -1.63 -16.94
CA HIS A 137 2.33 -2.78 -17.32
C HIS A 137 1.81 -4.12 -16.81
N GLU A 138 0.64 -4.17 -16.17
CA GLU A 138 0.06 -5.44 -15.72
C GLU A 138 -0.31 -6.31 -16.93
N GLY A 139 0.27 -7.50 -17.02
CA GLY A 139 0.08 -8.39 -18.17
C GLY A 139 0.85 -7.96 -19.41
N CYS A 140 1.84 -7.07 -19.29
CA CYS A 140 2.75 -6.73 -20.38
C CYS A 140 3.43 -7.99 -20.92
N GLU A 141 3.29 -8.24 -22.22
CA GLU A 141 3.91 -9.37 -22.93
C GLU A 141 5.29 -9.03 -23.51
N ASP A 142 5.76 -7.79 -23.30
CA ASP A 142 7.09 -7.39 -23.69
C ASP A 142 8.14 -8.24 -22.96
N LYS A 143 9.01 -8.88 -23.75
CA LYS A 143 10.04 -9.77 -23.23
C LYS A 143 11.13 -9.01 -22.48
N ASP A 144 11.29 -7.73 -22.77
CA ASP A 144 12.27 -6.86 -22.12
C ASP A 144 11.69 -6.21 -20.84
N PHE A 145 10.38 -6.35 -20.59
CA PHE A 145 9.76 -5.85 -19.37
C PHE A 145 10.02 -6.78 -18.18
N GLU A 146 10.64 -6.24 -17.14
CA GLU A 146 10.77 -6.92 -15.85
C GLU A 146 9.71 -6.39 -14.85
N PRO A 147 8.81 -7.26 -14.33
CA PRO A 147 7.85 -6.88 -13.32
C PRO A 147 8.49 -6.33 -12.05
N GLU A 148 7.89 -5.29 -11.45
CA GLU A 148 8.44 -4.59 -10.30
C GLU A 148 8.72 -5.54 -9.12
N TRP A 149 7.89 -6.55 -8.89
CA TRP A 149 8.00 -7.45 -7.74
C TRP A 149 9.36 -8.18 -7.67
N LYS A 150 10.05 -8.36 -8.81
CA LYS A 150 11.39 -8.97 -8.88
C LYS A 150 12.48 -8.06 -8.31
N ASN A 151 12.24 -6.75 -8.31
CA ASN A 151 13.13 -5.72 -7.80
C ASN A 151 12.87 -5.36 -6.32
N VAL A 152 12.01 -6.11 -5.62
CA VAL A 152 11.65 -5.86 -4.22
C VAL A 152 12.35 -6.83 -3.28
N VAL A 153 13.00 -6.29 -2.25
CA VAL A 153 13.60 -7.06 -1.16
C VAL A 153 12.93 -6.68 0.17
N PRO A 154 11.79 -7.30 0.53
CA PRO A 154 10.99 -6.86 1.66
C PRO A 154 11.60 -7.29 2.99
N ARG A 155 11.44 -6.46 4.02
CA ARG A 155 11.82 -6.81 5.40
C ARG A 155 10.72 -7.55 6.15
N ASP A 156 9.47 -7.42 5.69
CA ASP A 156 8.33 -8.10 6.29
C ASP A 156 8.38 -9.62 6.02
N LYS A 157 8.12 -10.40 7.07
CA LYS A 157 8.24 -11.86 7.01
C LYS A 157 7.23 -12.50 6.05
N ASP A 158 6.02 -11.94 5.95
CA ASP A 158 4.94 -12.52 5.16
C ASP A 158 5.13 -12.14 3.68
N LEU A 159 5.59 -10.91 3.40
CA LEU A 159 6.01 -10.50 2.04
C LEU A 159 7.23 -11.28 1.55
N ARG A 160 8.24 -11.55 2.39
CA ARG A 160 9.37 -12.41 2.01
C ARG A 160 8.91 -13.82 1.65
N ALA A 161 8.10 -14.43 2.51
CA ALA A 161 7.59 -15.78 2.26
C ALA A 161 6.76 -15.83 0.96
N TYR A 162 5.98 -14.77 0.68
CA TYR A 162 5.27 -14.63 -0.58
C TYR A 162 6.22 -14.57 -1.79
N LEU A 163 7.29 -13.75 -1.74
CA LEU A 163 8.25 -13.67 -2.84
C LEU A 163 9.03 -14.96 -3.05
N VAL A 164 9.43 -15.65 -1.99
CA VAL A 164 10.07 -16.97 -2.09
C VAL A 164 9.16 -17.97 -2.81
N TRP A 165 7.87 -18.00 -2.43
CA TRP A 165 6.89 -18.82 -3.16
C TRP A 165 6.73 -18.36 -4.61
N ARG A 166 6.63 -17.05 -4.87
CA ARG A 166 6.44 -16.50 -6.21
C ARG A 166 7.61 -16.83 -7.15
N TRP A 167 8.85 -16.73 -6.66
CA TRP A 167 10.05 -17.13 -7.41
C TRP A 167 10.07 -18.63 -7.71
N ARG A 168 9.56 -19.48 -6.80
CA ARG A 168 9.44 -20.94 -7.05
C ARG A 168 8.47 -21.26 -8.18
N GLU A 169 7.38 -20.51 -8.31
CA GLU A 169 6.44 -20.66 -9.44
C GLU A 169 7.10 -20.32 -10.78
N GLU A 170 8.10 -19.43 -10.80
CA GLU A 170 8.92 -19.11 -11.97
C GLU A 170 10.08 -20.12 -12.21
N GLY A 171 10.14 -21.19 -11.41
CA GLY A 171 11.18 -22.22 -11.51
C GLY A 171 12.51 -21.87 -10.84
N TRP A 172 12.58 -20.75 -10.10
CA TRP A 172 13.77 -20.33 -9.37
C TRP A 172 13.71 -20.77 -7.90
N LYS A 173 14.82 -21.36 -7.41
CA LYS A 173 15.01 -21.61 -5.97
C LYS A 173 15.76 -20.44 -5.38
N TRP A 174 15.06 -19.64 -4.58
CA TRP A 174 15.66 -18.57 -3.78
C TRP A 174 16.34 -19.19 -2.54
N ASP A 175 17.65 -19.04 -2.42
CA ASP A 175 18.46 -19.41 -1.23
C ASP A 175 18.47 -18.26 -0.21
#